data_AF-A0A3M2BK55-F1
#
_entry.id   AF-A0A3M2BK55-F1
#
_cell.length_a   1.000
_cell.length_b   1.000
_cell.length_c   1.000
_cell.angle_alpha   90.00
_cell.angle_beta   90.00
_cell.angle_gamma   90.00
#
_symmetry.space_group_name_H-M   'P 1'
#
loop_
_entity.id
_entity.type
_entity.pdbx_description
1 polymer ?
#
loop_
_entity_poly.entity_id
_entity_poly.type
_entity_poly.pdbx_seq_one_letter_code
_entity_poly.pdbx_strand_id
1 'polypeptide(L)'
;MIRSHYHCPNCKRASITLREKHSTGLWKIITCPHCHRRLTALPLLLGLFAGLHVWNIAWFTLWSYYKANPLWLLMIPVVWLILDILTLRFVPLATLKRNN
;
A
#
# COMPACT_ATOMS: atom_id res chain seq x y z
N MET A 1 -7.48 -16.30 13.98
CA MET A 1 -6.63 -15.16 13.51
C MET A 1 -5.69 -15.68 12.43
N ILE A 2 -5.96 -15.40 11.16
CA ILE A 2 -5.13 -15.83 10.04
C ILE A 2 -3.85 -14.98 10.06
N ARG A 3 -2.77 -15.50 10.65
CA ARG A 3 -1.46 -14.83 10.67
C ARG A 3 -0.78 -15.01 9.31
N SER A 4 -1.15 -14.18 8.34
CA SER A 4 -0.46 -14.09 7.06
C SER A 4 0.91 -13.44 7.29
N HIS A 5 1.93 -14.26 7.54
CA HIS A 5 3.31 -13.79 7.64
C HIS A 5 3.88 -13.61 6.23
N TYR A 6 4.37 -12.40 5.91
CA TYR A 6 5.05 -12.10 4.66
C TYR A 6 6.53 -12.45 4.74
N HIS A 7 7.06 -12.95 3.63
CA HIS A 7 8.44 -13.35 3.52
C HIS A 7 9.32 -12.11 3.37
N CYS A 8 10.39 -12.03 4.17
CA CYS A 8 11.39 -11.00 4.00
C CYS A 8 12.17 -11.24 2.69
N PRO A 9 12.34 -10.24 1.81
CA PRO A 9 13.08 -10.41 0.56
C PRO A 9 14.58 -10.75 0.76
N ASN A 10 15.15 -10.45 1.93
CA ASN A 10 16.56 -10.73 2.23
C ASN A 10 16.75 -12.12 2.87
N CYS A 11 16.12 -12.39 4.01
CA CYS A 11 16.30 -13.66 4.72
C CYS A 11 15.33 -14.76 4.33
N LYS A 12 14.33 -14.47 3.47
CA LYS A 12 13.27 -15.38 3.01
C LYS A 12 12.43 -16.03 4.13
N ARG A 13 12.63 -15.65 5.39
CA ARG A 13 11.80 -16.12 6.52
C ARG A 13 10.50 -15.33 6.57
N ALA A 14 9.41 -16.01 6.92
CA ALA A 14 8.09 -15.42 7.13
C ALA A 14 8.08 -14.67 8.47
N SER A 15 8.54 -13.41 8.44
CA SER A 15 8.82 -12.64 9.65
C SER A 15 7.98 -11.39 9.80
N ILE A 16 7.29 -10.96 8.74
CA ILE A 16 6.60 -9.67 8.69
C ILE A 16 5.11 -9.91 8.85
N THR A 17 4.50 -9.26 9.83
CA THR A 17 3.06 -9.34 10.05
C THR A 17 2.28 -8.48 9.06
N LEU A 18 1.00 -8.79 8.84
CA LEU A 18 0.09 -7.94 8.05
C LEU A 18 0.08 -6.48 8.52
N ARG A 19 0.12 -6.25 9.84
CA ARG A 19 0.13 -4.91 10.43
C ARG A 19 1.39 -4.13 10.03
N GLU A 20 2.54 -4.77 10.05
CA GLU A 20 3.81 -4.18 9.61
C GLU A 20 3.82 -3.97 8.10
N LYS A 21 3.22 -4.87 7.32
CA LYS A 21 3.05 -4.64 5.89
C LYS A 21 2.19 -3.41 5.62
N HIS A 22 1.09 -3.25 6.35
CA HIS A 22 0.23 -2.08 6.23
C HIS A 22 0.97 -0.78 6.60
N SER A 23 1.82 -0.79 7.63
CA SER A 23 2.61 0.40 7.97
C SER A 23 3.60 0.76 6.86
N THR A 24 4.16 -0.23 6.12
CA THR A 24 4.99 0.07 4.95
C THR A 24 4.23 0.71 3.79
N GLY A 25 2.91 0.46 3.67
CA GLY A 25 2.05 1.18 2.73
C GLY A 25 1.87 2.67 3.07
N LEU A 26 2.11 3.04 4.33
CA LEU A 26 2.15 4.43 4.80
C LEU A 26 3.57 5.01 4.77
N TRP A 27 4.42 4.51 3.86
CA TRP A 27 5.82 4.92 3.70
C TRP A 27 6.68 4.74 4.97
N LYS A 28 6.25 3.92 5.94
CA LYS A 28 7.06 3.63 7.13
C LYS A 28 8.10 2.57 6.83
N ILE A 29 9.27 2.75 7.45
CA ILE A 29 10.33 1.76 7.43
C ILE A 29 10.08 0.77 8.56
N ILE A 30 10.11 -0.52 8.25
CA ILE A 30 10.05 -1.61 9.23
C ILE A 30 11.41 -2.31 9.30
N THR A 31 11.68 -3.02 10.38
CA THR A 31 12.92 -3.79 10.54
C THR A 31 12.57 -5.27 10.67
N CYS A 32 13.24 -6.13 9.90
CA CYS A 32 13.05 -7.56 10.04
C CYS A 32 13.60 -8.04 11.40
N PRO A 33 12.84 -8.80 12.22
CA PRO A 33 13.31 -9.27 13.52
C PRO A 33 14.43 -10.33 13.42
N HIS A 34 14.61 -10.98 12.27
CA HIS A 34 15.65 -12.01 12.10
C HIS A 34 16.95 -11.48 11.48
N CYS A 35 16.87 -10.66 10.44
CA CYS A 35 18.07 -10.16 9.74
C CYS A 35 18.41 -8.71 10.06
N HIS A 36 17.61 -8.05 10.91
CA HIS A 36 17.75 -6.65 11.33
C HIS A 36 17.91 -5.63 10.18
N ARG A 37 17.57 -6.03 8.94
CA ARG A 37 17.56 -5.16 7.77
C ARG A 37 16.31 -4.30 7.79
N ARG A 38 16.49 -3.04 7.39
CA ARG A 38 15.41 -2.09 7.14
C ARG A 38 14.72 -2.45 5.83
N LEU A 39 13.41 -2.53 5.88
CA LEU A 39 12.52 -2.86 4.78
C LEU A 39 11.51 -1.73 4.59
N THR A 40 11.13 -1.50 3.36
CA THR A 40 10.06 -0.57 2.97
C THR A 40 9.22 -1.21 1.88
N ALA A 41 8.01 -0.72 1.66
CA ALA A 41 7.29 -1.02 0.43
C ALA A 41 8.08 -0.43 -0.76
N LEU A 42 8.01 -1.07 -1.92
CA LEU A 42 8.70 -0.58 -3.11
C LEU A 42 8.19 0.83 -3.46
N PRO A 43 9.05 1.87 -3.39
CA PRO A 43 8.61 3.26 -3.42
C PRO A 43 7.98 3.64 -4.77
N LEU A 44 8.45 3.05 -5.87
CA LEU A 44 7.90 3.32 -7.20
C LEU A 44 6.45 2.84 -7.33
N LEU A 45 6.18 1.59 -6.93
CA LEU A 45 4.82 1.04 -6.96
C LEU A 45 3.93 1.79 -5.96
N LEU A 46 4.44 2.10 -4.77
CA LEU A 46 3.70 2.84 -3.77
C LEU A 46 3.31 4.25 -4.26
N GLY A 47 4.22 4.93 -4.96
CA GLY A 47 3.97 6.23 -5.60
C GLY A 47 2.92 6.13 -6.71
N LEU A 48 2.97 5.08 -7.54
CA LEU A 48 1.96 4.85 -8.57
C LEU A 48 0.55 4.66 -7.97
N PHE A 49 0.44 3.84 -6.92
CA PHE A 49 -0.83 3.65 -6.20
C PHE A 49 -1.29 4.95 -5.53
N ALA A 50 -0.40 5.74 -4.93
CA ALA A 50 -0.74 7.04 -4.37
C ALA A 50 -1.27 8.02 -5.43
N GLY A 51 -0.65 8.04 -6.62
CA GLY A 51 -1.13 8.83 -7.76
C GLY A 51 -2.52 8.38 -8.22
N LEU A 52 -2.76 7.07 -8.32
CA LEU A 52 -4.07 6.50 -8.64
C LEU A 52 -5.15 6.87 -7.62
N HIS A 53 -4.80 6.97 -6.33
CA HIS A 53 -5.74 7.43 -5.29
C HIS A 53 -6.16 8.89 -5.50
N VAL A 54 -5.20 9.78 -5.76
CA VAL A 54 -5.49 11.20 -6.04
C VAL A 54 -6.29 11.34 -7.32
N TRP A 55 -5.91 10.60 -8.37
CA TRP A 55 -6.63 10.55 -9.65
C TRP A 55 -8.07 10.09 -9.46
N ASN A 56 -8.30 9.04 -8.65
CA ASN A 56 -9.63 8.53 -8.37
C ASN A 56 -10.54 9.60 -7.73
N ILE A 57 -10.03 10.31 -6.71
CA ILE A 57 -10.79 11.39 -6.07
C ILE A 57 -11.10 12.49 -7.09
N ALA A 58 -10.11 12.96 -7.84
CA ALA A 58 -10.29 14.00 -8.86
C ALA A 58 -11.33 13.59 -9.92
N TRP A 59 -11.25 12.36 -10.43
CA TRP A 59 -12.14 11.85 -11.47
C TRP A 59 -13.59 11.74 -10.98
N PHE A 60 -13.83 11.13 -9.81
CA PHE A 60 -15.18 10.98 -9.28
C PHE A 60 -15.78 12.30 -8.79
N THR A 61 -14.96 13.22 -8.26
CA THR A 61 -15.41 14.59 -7.96
C THR A 61 -15.83 15.32 -9.23
N LEU A 62 -15.04 15.24 -10.31
CA LEU A 62 -15.40 15.83 -11.60
C LEU A 62 -16.71 15.24 -12.15
N TRP A 63 -16.88 13.93 -12.08
CA TRP A 63 -18.12 13.25 -12.49
C TRP A 63 -19.34 13.66 -11.66
N SER A 64 -19.17 13.82 -10.35
CA SER A 64 -20.24 14.30 -9.46
C SER A 64 -20.70 15.72 -9.84
N TYR A 65 -19.77 16.58 -10.25
CA TYR A 65 -20.06 17.93 -10.72
C TYR A 65 -20.85 17.93 -12.04
N TYR A 66 -20.42 17.14 -13.04
CA TYR A 66 -21.08 17.12 -14.35
C TYR A 66 -22.43 16.41 -14.37
N LYS A 67 -22.61 15.31 -13.62
CA LYS A 67 -23.86 14.52 -13.64
C LYS A 67 -24.85 14.89 -12.53
N ALA A 68 -24.47 15.76 -11.59
CA ALA A 68 -25.27 16.13 -10.40
C ALA A 68 -25.88 14.93 -9.65
N ASN A 69 -25.22 13.76 -9.73
CA ASN A 69 -25.72 12.51 -9.19
C ASN A 69 -24.88 12.11 -7.97
N PRO A 70 -25.47 12.07 -6.75
CA PRO A 70 -24.73 11.76 -5.52
C PRO A 70 -24.23 10.31 -5.46
N LEU A 71 -24.76 9.42 -6.31
CA LEU A 71 -24.27 8.04 -6.46
C LEU A 71 -22.77 7.98 -6.78
N TRP A 72 -22.23 8.96 -7.52
CA TRP A 72 -20.80 9.00 -7.85
C TRP A 72 -19.93 9.29 -6.63
N LEU A 73 -20.43 10.04 -5.64
CA LEU A 73 -19.73 10.28 -4.38
C LEU A 73 -19.66 9.01 -3.53
N LEU A 74 -20.69 8.16 -3.56
CA LEU A 74 -20.69 6.87 -2.86
C LEU A 74 -19.72 5.86 -3.47
N MET A 75 -19.39 5.98 -4.76
CA MET A 75 -18.40 5.11 -5.39
C MET A 75 -16.95 5.41 -4.97
N ILE A 76 -16.67 6.64 -4.51
CA ILE A 76 -15.33 7.05 -4.05
C ILE A 76 -14.79 6.09 -2.97
N PRO A 77 -15.47 5.88 -1.82
CA PRO A 77 -14.96 4.99 -0.78
C PRO A 77 -14.86 3.53 -1.23
N VAL A 78 -15.74 3.08 -2.14
CA VAL A 78 -15.69 1.71 -2.67
C VAL A 78 -14.43 1.49 -3.50
N VAL A 79 -14.15 2.39 -4.45
CA VAL A 79 -12.96 2.30 -5.30
C VAL A 79 -11.69 2.54 -4.47
N TRP A 80 -11.73 3.45 -3.49
CA TRP A 80 -10.63 3.68 -2.56
C TRP A 80 -10.26 2.41 -1.78
N LEU A 81 -11.25 1.70 -1.23
CA LEU A 81 -11.03 0.44 -0.52
C LEU A 81 -10.42 -0.64 -1.44
N ILE A 82 -10.88 -0.73 -2.69
CA ILE A 82 -10.33 -1.67 -3.67
C ILE A 82 -8.87 -1.35 -3.95
N LEU A 83 -8.53 -0.08 -4.18
CA LEU A 83 -7.13 0.33 -4.40
C LEU A 83 -6.26 0.03 -3.18
N ASP A 84 -6.75 0.22 -1.96
CA ASP A 84 -6.01 -0.08 -0.74
C ASP A 84 -5.68 -1.59 -0.64
N ILE A 85 -6.67 -2.45 -0.90
CA ILE A 85 -6.48 -3.91 -0.94
C ILE A 85 -5.49 -4.30 -2.04
N LEU A 86 -5.59 -3.69 -3.24
CA LEU A 86 -4.65 -3.92 -4.33
C LEU A 86 -3.24 -3.46 -3.95
N THR A 87 -3.09 -2.31 -3.30
CA THR A 87 -1.80 -1.81 -2.81
C THR A 87 -1.17 -2.81 -1.84
N LEU A 88 -1.93 -3.28 -0.85
CA LEU A 88 -1.46 -4.28 0.11
C LEU A 88 -1.13 -5.62 -0.54
N ARG A 89 -1.79 -6.02 -1.62
CA ARG A 89 -1.56 -7.31 -2.28
C ARG A 89 -0.41 -7.26 -3.29
N PHE A 90 -0.33 -6.20 -4.09
CA PHE A 90 0.59 -6.09 -5.22
C PHE A 90 1.90 -5.39 -4.89
N VAL A 91 1.95 -4.51 -3.88
CA VAL A 91 3.21 -3.81 -3.55
C VAL A 91 4.14 -4.76 -2.80
N PRO A 92 5.30 -5.14 -3.40
CA PRO A 92 6.25 -5.99 -2.73
C PRO A 92 7.09 -5.17 -1.73
N LEU A 93 7.69 -5.89 -0.78
CA LEU A 93 8.64 -5.33 0.16
C LEU A 93 10.02 -5.26 -0.51
N ALA A 94 10.68 -4.12 -0.38
CA ALA A 94 12.03 -3.85 -0.84
C ALA A 94 12.98 -3.66 0.36
N THR A 95 14.25 -4.02 0.16
CA THR A 95 15.29 -3.77 1.16
C THR A 95 15.90 -2.40 0.97
N LEU A 96 16.06 -1.64 2.05
CA LEU A 96 16.86 -0.43 1.98
C LEU A 96 18.34 -0.79 1.94
N LYS A 97 19.10 -0.07 1.10
CA LYS A 97 20.56 -0.13 1.09
C LYS A 97 21.05 0.33 2.47
N ARG A 98 21.92 -0.47 3.10
CA ARG A 98 22.62 -0.07 4.32
C ARG A 98 23.65 0.99 3.87
N ASN A 99 23.51 2.22 4.34
CA ASN A 99 24.54 3.23 4.18
C ASN A 99 25.71 2.79 5.08
N ASN A 100 26.85 2.45 4.47
CA ASN A 100 28.11 2.20 5.17
C ASN A 100 28.87 3.51 5.27
#